data_AF-A0A2P2LK43-F1
#
_entry.id   AF-A0A2P2LK43-F1
#
_cell.length_a   1.000
_cell.length_b   1.000
_cell.length_c   1.000
_cell.angle_alpha   90.00
_cell.angle_beta   90.00
_cell.angle_gamma   90.00
#
_symmetry.space_group_name_H-M   'P 1'
#
loop_
_entity.id
_entity.type
_entity.pdbx_description
1 polymer ?
#
loop_
_entity_poly.entity_id
_entity_poly.type
_entity_poly.pdbx_seq_one_letter_code
_entity_poly.pdbx_strand_id
1 'polypeptide(L)'
;MDGSKAVLEKELPHGIDAAMEEEYESQSKLLKEFTSIPSIDKAWTFESQTGNGSQAMFSISQANLLANKRRKFILSANISKQKDNSVNFQWAPFPMEMTGVSTIVPSPSGSKLLVVRNSENESPTQFEIWGPFELEKEFHIPQSIHGSVYTDGWFEGISWNADETLIAYVAEEVTPPKPSFTSGGYKKGAMTDKDCGSWKGLGDWEEDWGETYAGKRRPALFVLNINSGKVQPVLGIKRSLSVGQVVWAPSTQGTHQYLVFVGWLSDPRKLGMKYCYNRPCALYAIRAPIFNKPELKESPIEEAPPLNLTQSISSAFCPLFRYSAFLLCFNL
;
A
#
# COMPACT_ATOMS: atom_id res chain seq x y z
N MET A 1 15.06 -1.84 -73.84
CA MET A 1 15.95 -1.48 -72.73
C MET A 1 15.16 -1.73 -71.46
N ASP A 2 15.35 -2.92 -70.89
CA ASP A 2 14.78 -3.33 -69.60
C ASP A 2 15.35 -2.46 -68.49
N GLY A 3 14.46 -1.75 -67.78
CA GLY A 3 14.80 -1.05 -66.56
C GLY A 3 14.59 -1.98 -65.37
N SER A 4 15.62 -2.73 -65.00
CA SER A 4 15.66 -3.52 -63.76
C SER A 4 15.48 -2.58 -62.56
N LYS A 5 14.30 -2.63 -61.92
CA LYS A 5 14.11 -2.06 -60.58
C LYS A 5 14.82 -2.96 -59.58
N ALA A 6 16.00 -2.54 -59.16
CA ALA A 6 16.69 -3.13 -58.01
C ALA A 6 15.79 -2.97 -56.77
N VAL A 7 15.35 -4.11 -56.22
CA VAL A 7 14.79 -4.17 -54.88
C VAL A 7 15.95 -3.87 -53.93
N LEU A 8 15.87 -2.77 -53.20
CA LEU A 8 16.77 -2.49 -52.09
C LEU A 8 16.54 -3.58 -51.04
N GLU A 9 17.43 -4.57 -50.99
CA GLU A 9 17.54 -5.48 -49.86
C GLU A 9 17.84 -4.61 -48.63
N LYS A 10 16.89 -4.64 -47.69
CA LYS A 10 17.00 -3.95 -46.42
C LYS A 10 18.08 -4.71 -45.64
N GLU A 11 19.32 -4.21 -45.65
CA GLU A 11 20.42 -4.82 -44.91
C GLU A 11 19.98 -5.00 -43.45
N LEU A 12 19.87 -6.26 -43.03
CA LEU A 12 19.58 -6.62 -41.64
C LEU A 12 20.71 -6.09 -40.75
N PRO A 13 20.39 -5.55 -39.56
CA PRO A 13 21.41 -5.09 -38.62
C PRO A 13 22.42 -6.20 -38.35
N HIS A 14 23.71 -5.87 -38.37
CA HIS A 14 24.80 -6.81 -38.15
C HIS A 14 24.56 -7.65 -36.88
N GLY A 15 24.28 -8.95 -37.05
CA GLY A 15 24.07 -9.90 -35.94
C GLY A 15 22.64 -10.38 -35.71
N ILE A 16 21.66 -9.98 -36.53
CA ILE A 16 20.29 -10.53 -36.49
C ILE A 16 20.06 -11.30 -37.79
N ASP A 17 19.93 -12.63 -37.69
CA ASP A 17 19.50 -13.46 -38.82
C ASP A 17 17.97 -13.50 -38.91
N ALA A 18 17.44 -14.01 -40.02
CA ALA A 18 16.00 -14.07 -40.27
C ALA A 18 15.24 -14.92 -39.24
N ALA A 19 15.89 -15.94 -38.66
CA ALA A 19 15.28 -16.80 -37.65
C ALA A 19 15.12 -16.05 -36.31
N MET A 20 16.13 -15.25 -35.93
CA MET A 20 16.09 -14.36 -34.77
C MET A 20 15.01 -13.28 -34.92
N GLU A 21 14.83 -12.72 -36.13
CA GLU A 21 13.78 -11.73 -36.38
C GLU A 21 12.37 -12.34 -36.25
N GLU A 22 12.15 -13.54 -36.79
CA GLU A 22 10.88 -14.27 -36.64
C GLU A 22 10.61 -14.63 -35.17
N GLU A 23 11.64 -15.05 -34.42
CA GLU A 23 11.53 -15.30 -32.99
C GLU A 23 11.14 -14.02 -32.21
N TYR A 24 11.80 -12.89 -32.50
CA TYR A 24 11.46 -11.60 -31.90
C TYR A 24 10.04 -11.15 -32.26
N GLU A 25 9.60 -11.34 -33.49
CA GLU A 25 8.23 -11.02 -33.89
C GLU A 25 7.22 -11.85 -33.08
N SER A 26 7.44 -13.17 -33.00
CA SER A 26 6.60 -14.10 -32.24
C SER A 26 6.55 -13.76 -30.75
N GLN A 27 7.72 -13.58 -30.11
CA GLN A 27 7.82 -13.24 -28.69
C GLN A 27 7.21 -11.87 -28.38
N SER A 28 7.41 -10.88 -29.25
CA SER A 28 6.84 -9.54 -29.05
C SER A 28 5.32 -9.55 -29.18
N LYS A 29 4.76 -10.37 -30.08
CA LYS A 29 3.32 -10.56 -30.21
C LYS A 29 2.75 -11.20 -28.94
N LEU A 30 3.39 -12.28 -28.46
CA LEU A 30 2.99 -12.96 -27.24
C LEU A 30 3.05 -12.04 -26.02
N LEU A 31 4.12 -11.26 -25.89
CA LEU A 31 4.26 -10.27 -24.80
C LEU A 31 3.14 -9.22 -24.86
N LYS A 32 2.79 -8.71 -26.06
CA LYS A 32 1.67 -7.77 -26.24
C LYS A 32 0.34 -8.39 -25.86
N GLU A 33 0.08 -9.63 -26.25
CA GLU A 33 -1.14 -10.36 -25.88
C GLU A 33 -1.25 -10.48 -24.36
N PHE A 34 -0.21 -10.95 -23.66
CA PHE A 34 -0.23 -11.07 -22.20
C PHE A 34 -0.35 -9.73 -21.48
N THR A 35 0.35 -8.70 -21.95
CA THR A 35 0.31 -7.36 -21.31
C THR A 35 -0.98 -6.61 -21.58
N SER A 36 -1.72 -6.96 -22.64
CA SER A 36 -3.05 -6.41 -22.91
C SER A 36 -4.13 -6.89 -21.93
N ILE A 37 -3.92 -8.02 -21.25
CA ILE A 37 -4.89 -8.59 -20.32
C ILE A 37 -4.84 -7.83 -18.99
N PRO A 38 -5.94 -7.17 -18.56
CA PRO A 38 -6.00 -6.52 -17.26
C PRO A 38 -6.12 -7.55 -16.12
N SER A 39 -5.53 -7.25 -14.96
CA SER A 39 -5.69 -8.02 -13.73
C SER A 39 -6.61 -7.32 -12.75
N ILE A 40 -7.52 -8.05 -12.12
CA ILE A 40 -8.28 -7.54 -10.97
C ILE A 40 -7.38 -7.68 -9.73
N ASP A 41 -7.01 -6.55 -9.14
CA ASP A 41 -6.16 -6.53 -7.94
C ASP A 41 -6.99 -6.67 -6.66
N LYS A 42 -8.13 -5.97 -6.59
CA LYS A 42 -9.03 -5.95 -5.43
C LYS A 42 -10.48 -5.82 -5.86
N ALA A 43 -11.40 -6.36 -5.06
CA ALA A 43 -12.82 -6.22 -5.25
C ALA A 43 -13.51 -5.94 -3.90
N TRP A 44 -14.51 -5.08 -3.92
CA TRP A 44 -15.35 -4.73 -2.78
C TRP A 44 -16.81 -4.88 -3.18
N THR A 45 -17.64 -5.22 -2.20
CA THR A 45 -19.09 -5.33 -2.34
C THR A 45 -19.76 -4.56 -1.23
N PHE A 46 -20.79 -3.80 -1.57
CA PHE A 46 -21.56 -2.94 -0.69
C PHE A 46 -23.03 -3.35 -0.75
N GLU A 47 -23.68 -3.45 0.40
CA GLU A 47 -25.12 -3.71 0.46
C GLU A 47 -25.89 -2.43 0.13
N SER A 48 -26.88 -2.51 -0.76
CA SER A 48 -27.76 -1.37 -1.01
C SER A 48 -28.72 -1.18 0.16
N GLN A 49 -28.81 0.05 0.67
CA GLN A 49 -29.80 0.42 1.69
C GLN A 49 -31.26 0.27 1.22
N THR A 50 -31.50 0.23 -0.11
CA THR A 50 -32.84 0.12 -0.69
C THR A 50 -33.28 -1.33 -0.97
N GLY A 51 -32.48 -2.33 -0.61
CA GLY A 51 -32.83 -3.76 -0.70
C GLY A 51 -32.87 -4.37 -2.11
N ASN A 52 -32.70 -3.57 -3.16
CA ASN A 52 -32.81 -4.02 -4.56
C ASN A 52 -31.51 -4.50 -5.23
N GLY A 53 -30.44 -4.74 -4.44
CA GLY A 53 -29.18 -5.29 -4.96
C GLY A 53 -27.98 -4.97 -4.09
N SER A 54 -26.80 -5.38 -4.54
CA SER A 54 -25.51 -4.99 -3.97
C SER A 54 -24.71 -4.27 -5.04
N GLN A 55 -23.87 -3.32 -4.66
CA GLN A 55 -22.91 -2.71 -5.58
C GLN A 55 -21.56 -3.40 -5.43
N ALA A 56 -20.82 -3.53 -6.51
CA ALA A 56 -19.44 -3.98 -6.50
C ALA A 56 -18.52 -2.94 -7.13
N MET A 57 -17.30 -2.87 -6.60
CA MET A 57 -16.24 -2.03 -7.10
C MET A 57 -14.97 -2.85 -7.23
N PHE A 58 -14.24 -2.66 -8.32
CA PHE A 58 -13.06 -3.42 -8.68
C PHE A 58 -11.90 -2.46 -8.91
N SER A 59 -10.76 -2.74 -8.29
CA SER A 59 -9.48 -2.16 -8.65
C SER A 59 -8.82 -3.06 -9.67
N ILE A 60 -8.55 -2.52 -10.85
CA ILE A 60 -7.99 -3.23 -11.99
C ILE A 60 -6.66 -2.60 -12.33
N SER A 61 -5.70 -3.39 -12.80
CA SER A 61 -4.46 -2.87 -13.32
C SER A 61 -4.04 -3.52 -14.62
N GLN A 62 -3.26 -2.78 -15.41
CA GLN A 62 -2.79 -3.21 -16.71
C GLN A 62 -1.35 -2.71 -16.93
N ALA A 63 -0.50 -3.54 -17.52
CA ALA A 63 0.86 -3.16 -17.82
C ALA A 63 0.89 -2.16 -18.99
N ASN A 64 1.65 -1.08 -18.85
CA ASN A 64 1.97 -0.16 -19.92
C ASN A 64 3.48 -0.22 -20.19
N LEU A 65 3.86 -1.06 -21.15
CA LEU A 65 5.25 -1.33 -21.52
C LEU A 65 6.00 -0.05 -21.94
N LEU A 66 5.38 0.81 -22.73
CA LEU A 66 6.02 2.01 -23.28
C LEU A 66 6.32 3.05 -22.20
N ALA A 67 5.40 3.22 -21.24
CA ALA A 67 5.61 4.13 -20.12
C ALA A 67 6.42 3.50 -18.98
N ASN A 68 6.74 2.19 -19.08
CA ASN A 68 7.28 1.38 -17.98
C ASN A 68 6.52 1.58 -16.66
N LYS A 69 5.19 1.61 -16.74
CA LYS A 69 4.28 1.87 -15.61
C LYS A 69 3.13 0.88 -15.62
N ARG A 70 2.48 0.74 -14.48
CA ARG A 70 1.24 -0.03 -14.35
C ARG A 70 0.07 0.94 -14.23
N ARG A 71 -0.85 0.90 -15.18
CA ARG A 71 -2.09 1.69 -15.13
C ARG A 71 -3.02 1.09 -14.10
N LYS A 72 -3.76 1.94 -13.39
CA LYS A 72 -4.78 1.52 -12.43
C LYS A 72 -6.13 2.07 -12.88
N PHE A 73 -7.15 1.24 -12.75
CA PHE A 73 -8.50 1.57 -13.12
C PHE A 73 -9.49 1.20 -12.02
N ILE A 74 -10.62 1.88 -12.03
CA ILE A 74 -11.81 1.52 -11.26
C ILE A 74 -12.88 1.06 -12.23
N LEU A 75 -13.53 -0.05 -11.90
CA LEU A 75 -14.74 -0.51 -12.55
C LEU A 75 -15.80 -0.81 -11.49
N SER A 76 -17.04 -0.44 -11.75
CA SER A 76 -18.17 -0.75 -10.87
C SER A 76 -19.16 -1.68 -11.55
N ALA A 77 -19.94 -2.39 -10.74
CA ALA A 77 -21.06 -3.20 -11.21
C ALA A 77 -22.19 -3.19 -10.20
N ASN A 78 -23.43 -3.31 -10.67
CA ASN A 78 -24.57 -3.61 -9.81
C ASN A 78 -24.85 -5.10 -9.85
N ILE A 79 -24.96 -5.70 -8.68
CA ILE A 79 -25.28 -7.11 -8.46
C ILE A 79 -26.75 -7.20 -8.09
N SER A 80 -27.53 -7.93 -8.87
CA SER A 80 -28.94 -8.18 -8.58
C SER A 80 -29.24 -9.67 -8.64
N LYS A 81 -30.14 -10.12 -7.75
CA LYS A 81 -30.60 -11.50 -7.72
C LYS A 81 -31.89 -11.62 -8.54
N GLN A 82 -31.88 -12.49 -9.53
CA GLN A 82 -33.03 -12.75 -10.38
C GLN A 82 -34.00 -13.75 -9.73
N LYS A 83 -35.22 -13.84 -10.28
CA LYS A 83 -36.30 -14.71 -9.77
C LYS A 83 -35.96 -16.21 -9.85
N ASP A 84 -35.08 -16.59 -10.77
CA ASP A 84 -34.57 -17.95 -10.95
C ASP A 84 -33.40 -18.28 -10.03
N ASN A 85 -33.10 -17.42 -9.04
CA ASN A 85 -31.97 -17.54 -8.13
C ASN A 85 -30.59 -17.30 -8.78
N SER A 86 -30.54 -16.89 -10.05
CA SER A 86 -29.30 -16.46 -10.72
C SER A 86 -28.85 -15.07 -10.27
N VAL A 87 -27.56 -14.80 -10.37
CA VAL A 87 -26.96 -13.49 -10.04
C VAL A 87 -26.60 -12.78 -11.33
N ASN A 88 -27.13 -11.57 -11.51
CA ASN A 88 -26.82 -10.72 -12.65
C ASN A 88 -25.86 -9.60 -12.26
N PHE A 89 -24.83 -9.39 -13.08
CA PHE A 89 -23.87 -8.30 -12.92
C PHE A 89 -24.08 -7.28 -14.05
N GLN A 90 -24.57 -6.11 -13.69
CA GLN A 90 -24.66 -4.97 -14.58
C GLN A 90 -23.42 -4.10 -14.43
N TRP A 91 -22.45 -4.32 -15.31
CA TRP A 91 -21.18 -3.61 -15.32
C TRP A 91 -21.33 -2.17 -15.82
N ALA A 92 -20.49 -1.27 -15.28
CA ALA A 92 -20.30 0.03 -15.89
C ALA A 92 -19.73 -0.15 -17.33
N PRO A 93 -20.10 0.72 -18.29
CA PRO A 93 -19.71 0.54 -19.69
C PRO A 93 -18.21 0.57 -19.94
N PHE A 94 -17.47 1.33 -19.13
CA PHE A 94 -16.03 1.49 -19.25
C PHE A 94 -15.35 1.64 -17.88
N PRO A 95 -14.12 1.13 -17.73
CA PRO A 95 -13.30 1.42 -16.56
C PRO A 95 -12.78 2.87 -16.61
N MET A 96 -12.57 3.47 -15.44
CA MET A 96 -11.99 4.81 -15.31
C MET A 96 -10.53 4.73 -14.85
N GLU A 97 -9.61 5.34 -15.59
CA GLU A 97 -8.18 5.36 -15.24
C GLU A 97 -7.91 6.33 -14.08
N MET A 98 -7.17 5.85 -13.08
CA MET A 98 -6.77 6.58 -11.89
C MET A 98 -5.28 6.93 -11.96
N THR A 99 -4.95 7.93 -12.77
CA THR A 99 -3.57 8.36 -13.05
C THR A 99 -2.84 8.74 -11.76
N GLY A 100 -1.66 8.17 -11.51
CA GLY A 100 -0.82 8.52 -10.36
C GLY A 100 -1.31 8.01 -9.00
N VAL A 101 -2.32 7.11 -8.99
CA VAL A 101 -2.83 6.52 -7.75
C VAL A 101 -2.01 5.31 -7.33
N SER A 102 -1.59 5.30 -6.06
CA SER A 102 -0.90 4.17 -5.45
C SER A 102 -1.87 3.13 -4.92
N THR A 103 -2.99 3.52 -4.31
CA THR A 103 -4.05 2.58 -3.90
C THR A 103 -5.38 3.31 -3.70
N ILE A 104 -6.46 2.55 -3.74
CA ILE A 104 -7.82 2.99 -3.46
C ILE A 104 -8.46 2.06 -2.45
N VAL A 105 -9.22 2.62 -1.50
CA VAL A 105 -9.92 1.83 -0.48
C VAL A 105 -11.27 2.48 -0.17
N PRO A 106 -12.39 1.84 -0.56
CA PRO A 106 -13.70 2.33 -0.20
C PRO A 106 -13.93 2.21 1.31
N SER A 107 -14.74 3.12 1.83
CA SER A 107 -15.21 3.10 3.21
C SER A 107 -16.17 1.92 3.47
N PRO A 108 -16.31 1.45 4.72
CA PRO A 108 -17.21 0.35 5.09
C PRO A 108 -18.66 0.53 4.63
N SER A 109 -19.19 1.75 4.66
CA SER A 109 -20.53 2.06 4.16
C SER A 109 -20.62 2.14 2.63
N GLY A 110 -19.48 2.23 1.94
CA GLY A 110 -19.41 2.50 0.50
C GLY A 110 -19.70 3.95 0.11
N SER A 111 -19.93 4.85 1.06
CA SER A 111 -20.27 6.26 0.78
C SER A 111 -19.07 7.13 0.44
N LYS A 112 -17.90 6.79 0.96
CA LYS A 112 -16.62 7.47 0.71
C LYS A 112 -15.59 6.55 0.05
N LEU A 113 -14.65 7.14 -0.68
CA LEU A 113 -13.50 6.48 -1.27
C LEU A 113 -12.21 7.17 -0.86
N LEU A 114 -11.29 6.41 -0.25
CA LEU A 114 -9.92 6.89 -0.03
C LEU A 114 -9.09 6.62 -1.28
N VAL A 115 -8.35 7.63 -1.72
CA VAL A 115 -7.34 7.55 -2.76
C VAL A 115 -6.01 8.00 -2.17
N VAL A 116 -4.96 7.17 -2.31
CA VAL A 116 -3.61 7.48 -1.82
C VAL A 116 -2.67 7.62 -3.00
N ARG A 117 -1.84 8.67 -2.99
CA ARG A 117 -0.82 8.95 -3.99
C ARG A 117 0.53 9.13 -3.31
N ASN A 118 1.42 8.15 -3.49
CA ASN A 118 2.81 8.28 -3.13
C ASN A 118 3.53 9.14 -4.18
N SER A 119 4.42 10.01 -3.73
CA SER A 119 5.26 10.79 -4.62
C SER A 119 6.65 10.16 -4.78
N GLU A 120 7.21 10.30 -5.98
CA GLU A 120 8.53 9.74 -6.34
C GLU A 120 9.71 10.62 -5.86
N ASN A 121 9.49 11.90 -5.49
CA ASN A 121 10.55 12.90 -5.28
C ASN A 121 10.52 13.59 -3.90
N GLU A 122 10.60 12.81 -2.82
CA GLU A 122 10.61 13.33 -1.44
C GLU A 122 9.41 14.23 -1.04
N SER A 123 8.36 14.26 -1.86
CA SER A 123 7.21 15.12 -1.60
C SER A 123 6.17 14.42 -0.70
N PRO A 124 5.24 15.19 -0.09
CA PRO A 124 4.24 14.65 0.79
C PRO A 124 3.41 13.55 0.15
N THR A 125 3.04 12.52 0.93
CA THR A 125 2.05 11.54 0.48
C THR A 125 0.67 12.17 0.54
N GLN A 126 -0.09 12.08 -0.54
CA GLN A 126 -1.43 12.66 -0.62
C GLN A 126 -2.49 11.63 -0.28
N PHE A 127 -3.43 12.03 0.57
CA PHE A 127 -4.63 11.27 0.93
C PHE A 127 -5.85 12.10 0.53
N GLU A 128 -6.65 11.56 -0.39
CA GLU A 128 -7.89 12.18 -0.86
C GLU A 128 -9.07 11.34 -0.36
N ILE A 129 -10.06 12.00 0.24
CA ILE A 129 -11.33 11.41 0.64
C ILE A 129 -12.40 11.93 -0.31
N TRP A 130 -12.87 11.07 -1.20
CA TRP A 130 -13.92 11.36 -2.15
C TRP A 130 -15.27 10.95 -1.60
N GLY A 131 -16.25 11.85 -1.70
CA GLY A 131 -17.66 11.55 -1.51
C GLY A 131 -18.33 11.15 -2.84
N PRO A 132 -19.67 11.05 -2.87
CA PRO A 132 -20.40 10.63 -4.07
C PRO A 132 -20.26 11.58 -5.27
N PHE A 133 -19.97 12.86 -5.02
CA PHE A 133 -19.98 13.89 -6.07
C PHE A 133 -18.70 14.74 -6.12
N GLU A 134 -17.91 14.77 -5.05
CA GLU A 134 -16.80 15.70 -4.91
C GLU A 134 -15.67 15.13 -4.05
N LEU A 135 -14.51 15.80 -4.14
CA LEU A 135 -13.42 15.62 -3.20
C LEU A 135 -13.78 16.31 -1.89
N GLU A 136 -14.11 15.53 -0.85
CA GLU A 136 -14.52 16.08 0.45
C GLU A 136 -13.31 16.61 1.24
N LYS A 137 -12.20 15.88 1.23
CA LYS A 137 -10.99 16.23 1.99
C LYS A 137 -9.72 15.80 1.27
N GLU A 138 -8.66 16.58 1.46
CA GLU A 138 -7.33 16.30 0.95
C GLU A 138 -6.30 16.57 2.05
N PHE A 139 -5.39 15.62 2.26
CA PHE A 139 -4.31 15.73 3.24
C PHE A 139 -2.96 15.49 2.57
N HIS A 140 -2.03 16.40 2.81
CA HIS A 140 -0.63 16.29 2.39
C HIS A 140 0.23 15.90 3.59
N ILE A 141 0.59 14.63 3.70
CA ILE A 141 1.35 14.13 4.84
C ILE A 141 2.85 14.26 4.55
N PRO A 142 3.57 15.14 5.27
CA PRO A 142 4.97 15.39 5.00
C PRO A 142 5.85 14.20 5.39
N GLN A 143 7.02 14.12 4.76
CA GLN A 143 8.01 13.06 5.03
C GLN A 143 8.61 13.09 6.44
N SER A 144 8.42 14.19 7.16
CA SER A 144 8.76 14.29 8.58
C SER A 144 7.85 13.44 9.48
N ILE A 145 6.67 13.02 8.99
CA ILE A 145 5.75 12.12 9.71
C ILE A 145 5.97 10.68 9.27
N HIS A 146 6.01 10.41 7.97
CA HIS A 146 6.33 9.10 7.39
C HIS A 146 6.70 9.23 5.90
N GLY A 147 7.40 8.23 5.36
CA GLY A 147 7.68 8.11 3.92
C GLY A 147 6.48 7.60 3.11
N SER A 148 6.75 6.83 2.05
CA SER A 148 5.68 6.31 1.19
C SER A 148 4.80 5.28 1.91
N VAL A 149 3.50 5.26 1.57
CA VAL A 149 2.56 4.22 2.01
C VAL A 149 2.82 2.92 1.26
N TYR A 150 2.85 1.79 1.96
CA TYR A 150 3.03 0.48 1.33
C TYR A 150 1.74 0.00 0.65
N THR A 151 1.87 -0.54 -0.57
CA THR A 151 0.74 -0.90 -1.47
C THR A 151 1.00 -2.19 -2.27
N ASP A 152 1.85 -3.04 -1.74
CA ASP A 152 2.58 -4.12 -2.40
C ASP A 152 2.14 -5.53 -1.93
N GLY A 153 0.97 -5.65 -1.30
CA GLY A 153 0.41 -6.93 -0.82
C GLY A 153 0.96 -7.41 0.54
N TRP A 154 2.23 -7.16 0.85
CA TRP A 154 2.87 -7.65 2.08
C TRP A 154 2.87 -6.63 3.21
N PHE A 155 3.59 -5.52 3.03
CA PHE A 155 3.60 -4.43 4.01
C PHE A 155 2.45 -3.46 3.80
N GLU A 156 1.61 -3.68 2.79
CA GLU A 156 0.39 -2.91 2.61
C GLU A 156 -0.59 -3.13 3.76
N GLY A 157 -1.53 -2.22 3.91
CA GLY A 157 -2.65 -2.39 4.82
C GLY A 157 -3.25 -1.03 5.05
N ILE A 158 -4.52 -0.88 4.72
CA ILE A 158 -5.28 0.34 4.95
C ILE A 158 -6.67 -0.08 5.38
N SER A 159 -7.11 0.42 6.52
CA SER A 159 -8.39 0.04 7.11
C SER A 159 -9.08 1.27 7.72
N TRP A 160 -10.35 1.42 7.38
CA TRP A 160 -11.26 2.38 7.98
C TRP A 160 -11.79 1.83 9.30
N ASN A 161 -11.93 2.68 10.32
CA ASN A 161 -12.71 2.30 11.50
C ASN A 161 -14.20 2.25 11.17
N ALA A 162 -15.00 1.61 12.04
CA ALA A 162 -16.43 1.41 11.82
C ALA A 162 -17.21 2.73 11.60
N ASP A 163 -16.80 3.81 12.28
CA ASP A 163 -17.47 5.12 12.20
C ASP A 163 -16.95 6.00 11.05
N GLU A 164 -16.00 5.52 10.25
CA GLU A 164 -15.39 6.22 9.11
C GLU A 164 -14.73 7.57 9.46
N THR A 165 -14.20 7.69 10.67
CA THR A 165 -13.52 8.89 11.17
C THR A 165 -12.00 8.73 11.24
N LEU A 166 -11.51 7.49 11.26
CA LEU A 166 -10.10 7.13 11.39
C LEU A 166 -9.70 6.14 10.29
N ILE A 167 -8.50 6.32 9.75
CA ILE A 167 -7.88 5.39 8.81
C ILE A 167 -6.56 4.91 9.40
N ALA A 168 -6.43 3.61 9.60
CA ALA A 168 -5.16 2.98 9.96
C ALA A 168 -4.45 2.52 8.70
N TYR A 169 -3.15 2.75 8.60
CA TYR A 169 -2.37 2.38 7.42
C TYR A 169 -0.89 2.17 7.74
N VAL A 170 -0.19 1.49 6.83
CA VAL A 170 1.24 1.18 6.96
C VAL A 170 2.07 2.02 5.99
N ALA A 171 3.10 2.68 6.51
CA ALA A 171 3.99 3.54 5.73
C ALA A 171 5.45 3.39 6.17
N GLU A 172 6.37 3.88 5.33
CA GLU A 172 7.81 3.90 5.62
C GLU A 172 8.11 4.77 6.86
N GLU A 173 8.89 4.23 7.79
CA GLU A 173 9.38 4.98 8.95
C GLU A 173 10.26 6.18 8.52
N VAL A 174 10.16 7.27 9.27
CA VAL A 174 10.92 8.51 9.03
C VAL A 174 12.42 8.24 9.08
N THR A 175 13.20 8.97 8.27
CA THR A 175 14.65 8.82 8.29
C THR A 175 15.16 9.30 9.63
N PRO A 176 15.87 8.48 10.42
CA PRO A 176 16.63 9.03 11.52
C PRO A 176 17.64 10.04 10.94
N PRO A 177 17.80 11.23 11.54
CA PRO A 177 18.74 12.21 11.04
C PRO A 177 20.15 11.62 11.09
N LYS A 178 20.82 11.58 9.94
CA LYS A 178 22.22 11.15 9.84
C LYS A 178 23.11 12.12 10.63
N PRO A 179 24.08 11.62 11.41
CA PRO A 179 25.00 12.50 12.14
C PRO A 179 25.81 13.33 11.14
N SER A 180 25.91 14.63 11.39
CA SER A 180 26.70 15.55 10.55
C SER A 180 27.91 16.05 11.34
N PHE A 181 29.04 16.14 10.63
CA PHE A 181 30.32 16.58 11.19
C PHE A 181 30.87 17.73 10.35
N THR A 182 31.39 18.75 11.01
CA THR A 182 32.11 19.85 10.37
C THR A 182 33.53 19.94 10.93
N SER A 183 34.33 20.90 10.45
CA SER A 183 35.65 21.21 11.02
C SER A 183 35.63 21.51 12.53
N GLY A 184 34.47 21.89 13.08
CA GLY A 184 34.25 22.14 14.51
C GLY A 184 33.68 20.94 15.29
N GLY A 185 33.59 19.75 14.70
CA GLY A 185 33.07 18.54 15.34
C GLY A 185 31.60 18.23 15.01
N TYR A 186 30.94 17.48 15.90
CA TYR A 186 29.55 17.03 15.73
C TYR A 186 28.57 18.21 15.73
N LYS A 187 27.68 18.24 14.73
CA LYS A 187 26.52 19.14 14.72
C LYS A 187 25.23 18.36 14.92
N LYS A 188 24.41 18.87 15.84
CA LYS A 188 23.06 18.36 16.09
C LYS A 188 22.11 18.96 15.06
N GLY A 189 21.69 18.16 14.07
CA GLY A 189 20.70 18.55 13.06
C GLY A 189 21.04 18.07 11.65
N ALA A 190 20.01 17.95 10.81
CA ALA A 190 20.17 17.63 9.39
C ALA A 190 20.70 18.86 8.64
N MET A 191 21.90 18.76 8.07
CA MET A 191 22.53 19.80 7.27
C MET A 191 22.15 19.59 5.80
N THR A 192 21.85 20.67 5.06
CA THR A 192 21.58 20.60 3.62
C THR A 192 22.84 20.23 2.85
N ASP A 193 22.70 19.45 1.77
CA ASP A 193 23.81 18.83 1.01
C ASP A 193 24.80 19.80 0.33
N LYS A 194 24.64 21.10 0.52
CA LYS A 194 25.40 22.15 -0.18
C LYS A 194 26.46 22.85 0.68
N ASP A 195 26.70 22.43 1.91
CA ASP A 195 27.68 23.08 2.78
C ASP A 195 29.07 22.46 2.62
N CYS A 196 29.94 23.14 1.87
CA CYS A 196 31.37 22.82 1.77
C CYS A 196 32.01 22.79 3.17
N GLY A 197 32.80 21.75 3.48
CA GLY A 197 33.47 21.60 4.78
C GLY A 197 32.69 20.80 5.83
N SER A 198 31.64 20.09 5.41
CA SER A 198 30.89 19.13 6.23
C SER A 198 30.87 17.74 5.60
N TRP A 199 30.72 16.69 6.41
CA TRP A 199 30.43 15.34 5.94
C TRP A 199 29.33 14.69 6.78
N LYS A 200 28.48 13.87 6.16
CA LYS A 200 27.40 13.12 6.81
C LYS A 200 27.87 11.69 7.06
N GLY A 201 27.76 11.23 8.29
CA GLY A 201 27.91 9.80 8.60
C GLY A 201 26.77 8.98 8.00
N LEU A 202 27.01 7.70 7.76
CA LEU A 202 25.99 6.79 7.23
C LEU A 202 24.88 6.48 8.23
N GLY A 203 25.13 6.72 9.52
CA GLY A 203 24.22 6.34 10.62
C GLY A 203 24.35 4.86 10.96
N ASP A 204 23.40 4.36 11.75
CA ASP A 204 23.28 2.92 12.00
C ASP A 204 22.89 2.22 10.70
N TRP A 205 23.63 1.16 10.34
CA TRP A 205 23.29 0.35 9.18
C TRP A 205 22.04 -0.47 9.48
N GLU A 206 21.06 -0.41 8.58
CA GLU A 206 19.87 -1.27 8.62
C GLU A 206 19.85 -2.15 7.37
N GLU A 207 19.69 -3.46 7.59
CA GLU A 207 19.45 -4.42 6.52
C GLU A 207 18.14 -4.08 5.80
N ASP A 208 18.10 -4.20 4.47
CA ASP A 208 16.85 -4.10 3.72
C ASP A 208 16.11 -5.44 3.68
N TRP A 209 14.86 -5.43 3.21
CA TRP A 209 14.10 -6.68 3.02
C TRP A 209 14.48 -7.41 1.72
N GLY A 210 15.51 -6.93 1.00
CA GLY A 210 15.96 -7.47 -0.28
C GLY A 210 14.90 -7.45 -1.39
N GLU A 211 15.17 -8.19 -2.47
CA GLU A 211 14.22 -8.43 -3.57
C GLU A 211 13.62 -7.13 -4.16
N THR A 212 12.32 -6.89 -3.96
CA THR A 212 11.61 -5.69 -4.44
C THR A 212 11.55 -4.57 -3.41
N TYR A 213 12.28 -4.71 -2.30
CA TYR A 213 12.30 -3.79 -1.15
C TYR A 213 13.65 -3.07 -0.99
N ALA A 214 14.53 -3.14 -1.99
CA ALA A 214 15.76 -2.36 -1.98
C ALA A 214 15.44 -0.86 -1.79
N GLY A 215 16.09 -0.23 -0.80
CA GLY A 215 15.85 1.17 -0.44
C GLY A 215 14.53 1.45 0.30
N LYS A 216 13.65 0.45 0.46
CA LYS A 216 12.46 0.56 1.31
C LYS A 216 12.86 0.47 2.77
N ARG A 217 12.18 1.24 3.60
CA ARG A 217 12.48 1.32 5.03
C ARG A 217 11.69 0.31 5.82
N ARG A 218 11.75 0.44 7.14
CA ARG A 218 10.88 -0.31 8.01
C ARG A 218 9.43 0.15 7.82
N PRO A 219 8.48 -0.79 7.62
CA PRO A 219 7.06 -0.49 7.65
C PRO A 219 6.58 -0.27 9.09
N ALA A 220 6.01 0.90 9.33
CA ALA A 220 5.45 1.32 10.60
C ALA A 220 3.97 1.69 10.45
N LEU A 221 3.24 1.62 11.57
CA LEU A 221 1.80 1.78 11.60
C LEU A 221 1.41 3.21 11.99
N PHE A 222 0.47 3.79 11.26
CA PHE A 222 -0.03 5.15 11.46
C PHE A 222 -1.56 5.17 11.46
N VAL A 223 -2.12 6.17 12.12
CA VAL A 223 -3.57 6.45 12.09
C VAL A 223 -3.78 7.91 11.70
N LEU A 224 -4.61 8.13 10.67
CA LEU A 224 -5.09 9.44 10.24
C LEU A 224 -6.50 9.66 10.82
N ASN A 225 -6.69 10.78 11.50
CA ASN A 225 -8.02 11.26 11.86
C ASN A 225 -8.55 12.15 10.74
N ILE A 226 -9.62 11.72 10.07
CA ILE A 226 -10.22 12.40 8.92
C ILE A 226 -10.84 13.74 9.33
N ASN A 227 -11.32 13.88 10.56
CA ASN A 227 -11.97 15.11 11.01
C ASN A 227 -10.95 16.22 11.31
N SER A 228 -9.84 15.87 11.95
CA SER A 228 -8.81 16.85 12.31
C SER A 228 -7.64 16.93 11.32
N GLY A 229 -7.51 15.97 10.40
CA GLY A 229 -6.33 15.82 9.52
C GLY A 229 -5.05 15.42 10.25
N LYS A 230 -5.12 15.08 11.55
CA LYS A 230 -3.95 14.74 12.36
C LYS A 230 -3.56 13.29 12.10
N VAL A 231 -2.26 13.07 11.89
CA VAL A 231 -1.65 11.74 11.77
C VAL A 231 -0.87 11.44 13.04
N GLN A 232 -1.02 10.24 13.59
CA GLN A 232 -0.24 9.76 14.72
C GLN A 232 0.36 8.39 14.43
N PRO A 233 1.66 8.16 14.74
CA PRO A 233 2.23 6.82 14.73
C PRO A 233 1.61 5.98 15.84
N VAL A 234 1.50 4.68 15.62
CA VAL A 234 1.14 3.72 16.66
C VAL A 234 2.41 3.30 17.39
N LEU A 235 2.50 3.71 18.66
CA LEU A 235 3.64 3.48 19.52
C LEU A 235 3.56 2.09 20.20
N GLY A 236 4.64 1.66 20.85
CA GLY A 236 4.74 0.34 21.52
C GLY A 236 5.22 -0.82 20.64
N ILE A 237 5.29 -0.63 19.32
CA ILE A 237 5.78 -1.65 18.37
C ILE A 237 7.31 -1.61 18.29
N LYS A 238 7.97 -2.69 18.75
CA LYS A 238 9.44 -2.84 18.74
C LYS A 238 10.02 -2.70 17.33
N ARG A 239 11.22 -2.10 17.22
CA ARG A 239 11.94 -1.92 15.93
C ARG A 239 12.24 -3.22 15.19
N SER A 240 12.42 -4.33 15.91
CA SER A 240 12.62 -5.64 15.30
C SER A 240 11.36 -6.23 14.66
N LEU A 241 10.18 -5.63 14.86
CA LEU A 241 8.93 -6.07 14.24
C LEU A 241 8.56 -5.11 13.10
N SER A 242 8.50 -5.64 11.88
CA SER A 242 7.95 -4.97 10.70
C SER A 242 6.47 -5.28 10.57
N VAL A 243 5.67 -4.26 10.27
CA VAL A 243 4.20 -4.33 10.27
C VAL A 243 3.65 -4.41 8.85
N GLY A 244 2.50 -5.06 8.69
CA GLY A 244 1.70 -5.05 7.46
C GLY A 244 0.29 -5.53 7.74
N GLN A 245 -0.54 -5.48 6.69
CA GLN A 245 -1.90 -5.98 6.61
C GLN A 245 -2.75 -5.60 7.82
N VAL A 246 -2.74 -4.32 8.17
CA VAL A 246 -3.51 -3.80 9.32
C VAL A 246 -5.00 -3.76 9.03
N VAL A 247 -5.79 -4.14 10.04
CA VAL A 247 -7.23 -4.00 10.11
C VAL A 247 -7.69 -3.48 11.47
N TRP A 248 -8.79 -2.71 11.48
CA TRP A 248 -9.44 -2.35 12.74
C TRP A 248 -10.13 -3.56 13.35
N ALA A 249 -9.94 -3.75 14.66
CA ALA A 249 -10.77 -4.66 15.42
C ALA A 249 -12.19 -4.06 15.59
N PRO A 250 -13.25 -4.88 15.49
CA PRO A 250 -14.61 -4.44 15.78
C PRO A 250 -14.69 -3.82 17.18
N SER A 251 -15.22 -2.59 17.27
CA SER A 251 -15.35 -1.89 18.55
C SER A 251 -16.68 -2.23 19.21
N THR A 252 -16.65 -2.60 20.48
CA THR A 252 -17.82 -2.56 21.36
C THR A 252 -17.94 -1.15 21.97
N GLN A 253 -19.16 -0.66 22.21
CA GLN A 253 -19.35 0.65 22.83
C GLN A 253 -18.67 0.70 24.21
N GLY A 254 -17.84 1.72 24.45
CA GLY A 254 -17.17 1.97 25.73
C GLY A 254 -15.79 1.32 25.91
N THR A 255 -15.29 0.54 24.95
CA THR A 255 -13.94 -0.06 25.00
C THR A 255 -12.92 0.72 24.19
N HIS A 256 -11.64 0.56 24.53
CA HIS A 256 -10.54 1.05 23.69
C HIS A 256 -10.59 0.40 22.31
N GLN A 257 -10.32 1.16 21.25
CA GLN A 257 -10.22 0.62 19.90
C GLN A 257 -8.87 -0.06 19.72
N TYR A 258 -8.86 -1.20 19.03
CA TYR A 258 -7.67 -1.99 18.76
C TYR A 258 -7.44 -2.13 17.26
N LEU A 259 -6.17 -2.25 16.90
CA LEU A 259 -5.70 -2.58 15.56
C LEU A 259 -5.13 -3.99 15.61
N VAL A 260 -5.47 -4.80 14.62
CA VAL A 260 -4.85 -6.10 14.38
C VAL A 260 -4.00 -6.01 13.12
N PHE A 261 -2.76 -6.50 13.18
CA PHE A 261 -1.83 -6.43 12.07
C PHE A 261 -0.94 -7.67 12.02
N VAL A 262 -0.31 -7.88 10.88
CA VAL A 262 0.70 -8.93 10.68
C VAL A 262 2.07 -8.37 11.03
N GLY A 263 2.82 -9.13 11.82
CA GLY A 263 4.18 -8.77 12.21
C GLY A 263 5.20 -9.80 11.71
N TRP A 264 6.26 -9.30 11.09
CA TRP A 264 7.44 -10.08 10.70
C TRP A 264 8.63 -9.68 11.57
N LEU A 265 9.22 -10.66 12.24
CA LEU A 265 10.43 -10.45 13.01
C LEU A 265 11.62 -10.26 12.05
N SER A 266 12.45 -9.27 12.38
CA SER A 266 13.66 -8.92 11.63
C SER A 266 14.92 -9.59 12.21
N ASP A 267 14.81 -10.18 13.40
CA ASP A 267 15.93 -10.81 14.10
C ASP A 267 16.01 -12.32 13.74
N PRO A 268 17.21 -12.89 13.57
CA PRO A 268 18.53 -12.23 13.60
C PRO A 268 18.92 -11.53 12.28
N ARG A 269 18.13 -11.72 11.21
CA ARG A 269 18.32 -11.08 9.90
C ARG A 269 16.99 -11.00 9.15
N LYS A 270 16.85 -10.01 8.27
CA LYS A 270 15.72 -9.91 7.33
C LYS A 270 15.94 -10.87 6.18
N LEU A 271 14.88 -11.59 5.81
CA LEU A 271 14.88 -12.50 4.67
C LEU A 271 14.06 -11.87 3.53
N GLY A 272 14.22 -12.30 2.27
CA GLY A 272 13.48 -11.74 1.12
C GLY A 272 11.96 -11.93 1.18
N MET A 273 11.14 -10.87 1.18
CA MET A 273 9.71 -10.94 1.55
C MET A 273 8.75 -11.49 0.48
N LYS A 274 9.04 -11.28 -0.79
CA LYS A 274 8.18 -11.58 -1.92
C LYS A 274 8.37 -12.99 -2.49
N TYR A 275 9.59 -13.49 -2.58
CA TYR A 275 9.87 -14.78 -3.24
C TYR A 275 10.08 -15.95 -2.27
N CYS A 276 10.13 -15.69 -0.96
CA CYS A 276 10.21 -16.72 0.08
C CYS A 276 8.97 -16.69 0.99
N TYR A 277 7.97 -17.52 0.64
CA TYR A 277 6.66 -17.55 1.30
C TYR A 277 6.66 -18.21 2.70
N ASN A 278 7.65 -19.06 3.02
CA ASN A 278 7.75 -19.76 4.32
C ASN A 278 8.30 -18.86 5.44
N ARG A 279 7.83 -17.61 5.53
CA ARG A 279 8.31 -16.67 6.54
C ARG A 279 7.49 -16.77 7.83
N PRO A 280 8.17 -16.89 8.99
CA PRO A 280 7.54 -16.69 10.28
C PRO A 280 6.81 -15.35 10.38
N CYS A 281 5.49 -15.40 10.51
CA CYS A 281 4.65 -14.24 10.77
C CYS A 281 3.52 -14.59 11.75
N ALA A 282 3.07 -13.58 12.48
CA ALA A 282 2.02 -13.73 13.47
C ALA A 282 1.11 -12.50 13.47
N LEU A 283 -0.11 -12.67 13.99
CA LEU A 283 -1.03 -11.57 14.20
C LEU A 283 -0.79 -10.94 15.56
N TYR A 284 -0.80 -9.61 15.58
CA TYR A 284 -0.61 -8.82 16.78
C TYR A 284 -1.77 -7.87 16.95
N ALA A 285 -2.21 -7.68 18.19
CA ALA A 285 -3.18 -6.65 18.58
C ALA A 285 -2.49 -5.53 19.34
N ILE A 286 -2.82 -4.28 19.00
CA ILE A 286 -2.35 -3.10 19.73
C ILE A 286 -3.45 -2.08 19.87
N ARG A 287 -3.39 -1.28 20.93
CA ARG A 287 -4.35 -0.20 21.17
C ARG A 287 -4.13 0.93 20.16
N ALA A 288 -5.21 1.45 19.59
CA ALA A 288 -5.16 2.60 18.69
C ALA A 288 -4.83 3.91 19.45
N PRO A 289 -4.16 4.88 18.80
CA PRO A 289 -3.85 6.17 19.40
C PRO A 289 -5.11 6.98 19.69
N ILE A 290 -5.05 7.82 20.74
CA ILE A 290 -6.16 8.65 21.20
C ILE A 290 -5.94 10.08 20.75
N PHE A 291 -6.83 10.59 19.90
CA PHE A 291 -6.72 11.93 19.32
C PHE A 291 -7.23 13.05 20.23
N ASN A 292 -8.00 12.74 21.28
CA ASN A 292 -8.66 13.72 22.17
C ASN A 292 -7.88 14.02 23.47
N LYS A 293 -6.61 13.63 23.59
CA LYS A 293 -5.82 14.01 24.77
C LYS A 293 -5.43 15.49 24.67
N PRO A 294 -5.75 16.35 25.65
CA PRO A 294 -5.11 17.66 25.75
C PRO A 294 -3.60 17.45 25.86
N GLU A 295 -2.82 18.33 25.23
CA GLU A 295 -1.35 18.34 25.27
C GLU A 295 -0.85 18.68 26.69
N LEU A 296 -1.11 17.80 27.64
CA LEU A 296 -0.50 17.84 28.96
C LEU A 296 0.86 17.15 28.86
N LYS A 297 1.91 17.94 29.16
CA LYS A 297 3.27 17.47 29.39
C LYS A 297 3.31 16.55 30.62
N GLU A 298 2.87 15.29 30.54
CA GLU A 298 3.00 14.37 31.68
C GLU A 298 3.27 12.93 31.25
N SER A 299 4.46 12.46 31.65
CA SER A 299 4.93 11.06 31.83
C SER A 299 4.71 10.06 30.68
N PRO A 300 5.67 9.16 30.41
CA PRO A 300 5.41 8.04 29.51
C PRO A 300 4.33 7.19 30.18
N ILE A 301 3.09 7.29 29.72
CA ILE A 301 2.16 6.18 29.89
C ILE A 301 2.90 5.02 29.25
N GLU A 302 3.27 4.04 30.06
CA GLU A 302 3.98 2.84 29.62
C GLU A 302 3.05 2.13 28.63
N GLU A 303 3.23 2.44 27.34
CA GLU A 303 2.35 1.96 26.29
C GLU A 303 2.60 0.47 26.12
N ALA A 304 1.57 -0.32 26.42
CA ALA A 304 1.66 -1.77 26.46
C ALA A 304 2.15 -2.31 25.09
N PRO A 305 3.09 -3.27 25.09
CA PRO A 305 3.57 -3.87 23.86
C PRO A 305 2.43 -4.58 23.11
N PRO A 306 2.56 -4.77 21.78
CA PRO A 306 1.57 -5.51 21.01
C PRO A 306 1.41 -6.94 21.54
N LEU A 307 0.15 -7.37 21.68
CA LEU A 307 -0.22 -8.72 22.10
C LEU A 307 -0.18 -9.67 20.89
N ASN A 308 0.67 -10.70 20.94
CA ASN A 308 0.66 -11.75 19.91
C ASN A 308 -0.59 -12.64 20.08
N LEU A 309 -1.46 -12.64 19.06
CA LEU A 309 -2.72 -13.39 19.02
C LEU A 309 -2.54 -14.84 18.54
N THR A 310 -1.45 -15.13 17.84
CA THR A 310 -1.19 -16.42 17.18
C THR A 310 0.14 -17.02 17.64
N GLN A 311 0.37 -17.07 18.95
CA GLN A 311 1.65 -17.53 19.52
C GLN A 311 2.06 -18.95 19.09
N SER A 312 1.08 -19.82 18.82
CA SER A 312 1.29 -21.19 18.37
C SER A 312 1.36 -21.36 16.85
N ILE A 313 1.18 -20.28 16.07
CA ILE A 313 1.12 -20.30 14.60
C ILE A 313 2.07 -19.25 14.05
N SER A 314 3.07 -19.71 13.28
CA SER A 314 4.10 -18.85 12.69
C SER A 314 3.86 -18.51 11.22
N SER A 315 2.63 -18.60 10.73
CA SER A 315 2.31 -18.30 9.33
C SER A 315 0.96 -17.59 9.18
N ALA A 316 0.56 -16.84 10.21
CA ALA A 316 -0.74 -16.16 10.23
C ALA A 316 -0.67 -14.78 9.54
N PHE A 317 -1.36 -14.62 8.41
CA PHE A 317 -1.41 -13.37 7.66
C PHE A 317 -2.79 -13.10 7.01
N CYS A 318 -3.00 -11.90 6.47
CA CYS A 318 -4.26 -11.41 5.92
C CYS A 318 -5.44 -11.45 6.91
N PRO A 319 -5.33 -10.77 8.08
CA PRO A 319 -6.42 -10.72 9.04
C PRO A 319 -7.66 -10.06 8.43
N LEU A 320 -8.81 -10.72 8.58
CA LEU A 320 -10.11 -10.21 8.16
C LEU A 320 -11.15 -10.47 9.24
N PHE A 321 -11.87 -9.43 9.66
CA PHE A 321 -13.01 -9.57 10.54
C PHE A 321 -14.30 -9.75 9.73
N ARG A 322 -15.09 -10.77 10.07
CA ARG A 322 -16.45 -10.93 9.54
C ARG A 322 -17.44 -10.11 10.38
N TYR A 323 -18.48 -9.55 9.73
CA TYR A 323 -19.55 -8.78 10.37
C TYR A 323 -20.01 -9.40 11.70
N SER A 324 -20.08 -8.58 12.76
CA SER A 324 -20.29 -8.96 14.17
C SER A 324 -19.12 -9.73 14.84
N ALA A 325 -17.98 -9.05 14.99
CA ALA A 325 -17.04 -9.09 16.12
C ALA A 325 -16.39 -10.39 16.63
N PHE A 326 -16.78 -11.60 16.20
CA PHE A 326 -16.32 -12.83 16.87
C PHE A 326 -15.41 -13.73 16.04
N LEU A 327 -15.26 -13.49 14.74
CA LEU A 327 -14.40 -14.30 13.88
C LEU A 327 -13.33 -13.47 13.18
N LEU A 328 -12.08 -13.75 13.52
CA LEU A 328 -10.89 -13.30 12.81
C LEU A 328 -10.44 -14.44 11.88
N CYS A 329 -10.61 -14.26 10.58
CA CYS A 329 -10.07 -15.16 9.57
C CYS A 329 -8.67 -14.69 9.17
N PHE A 330 -7.78 -15.64 8.88
CA PHE A 330 -6.45 -15.38 8.36
C PHE A 330 -5.96 -16.60 7.57
N ASN A 331 -5.02 -16.39 6.67
CA ASN A 331 -4.35 -17.46 5.93
C ASN A 331 -3.23 -18.07 6.79
N LEU A 332 -2.98 -19.37 6.58
CA LEU A 332 -1.88 -20.14 7.16
C LEU A 332 -0.78 -20.38 6.11
#